data_AF-A0AAN8MX49-F1
#
_entry.id   AF-A0AAN8MX49-F1
#
_cell.length_a   1.000
_cell.length_b   1.000
_cell.length_c   1.000
_cell.angle_alpha   90.00
_cell.angle_beta   90.00
_cell.angle_gamma   90.00
#
_symmetry.space_group_name_H-M   'P 1'
#
loop_
_entity.id
_entity.type
_entity.pdbx_description
1 polymer ?
#
loop_
_entity_poly.entity_id
_entity_poly.type
_entity_poly.pdbx_seq_one_letter_code
_entity_poly.pdbx_strand_id
1 'polypeptide(L)'
;MKFTLFAPIALLAASVAAIPMSTQSSSLAASGEEAVPQNFYEQFTKRQAKMSPKDFAIRRAERFNATTERIDFLKSIPDETFKKMADNDMKLHQATRALWNETIPDMASLPTALPPPPTGLPKFNGTRRGGPRGRFGRFGPGGPGGPGGPGGPGGPDGPVGPNGERPSIRDFFVRMAEHRGASAETIEKLKTTDESEFEGLKDLNTKDKFVKEATLMGLTEKVTFFGTVPQAIYDELDTLKTKTRAAHEDLRNGKVPTL
;
A
#
# COMPACT_ATOMS: atom_id res chain seq x y z
N MET A 1 -1.76 -27.51 -41.77
CA MET A 1 -3.09 -26.93 -41.45
C MET A 1 -2.98 -25.43 -41.58
N LYS A 2 -3.75 -24.84 -42.49
CA LYS A 2 -3.69 -23.42 -42.89
C LYS A 2 -4.61 -22.62 -41.97
N PHE A 3 -4.08 -21.67 -41.20
CA PHE A 3 -4.89 -20.66 -40.51
C PHE A 3 -4.83 -19.35 -41.29
N THR A 4 -6.00 -18.93 -41.74
CA THR A 4 -6.29 -17.72 -42.50
C THR A 4 -6.25 -16.48 -41.61
N LEU A 5 -5.55 -15.45 -42.09
CA LEU A 5 -5.58 -14.07 -41.62
C LEU A 5 -7.01 -13.52 -41.61
N PHE A 6 -7.37 -12.79 -40.55
CA PHE A 6 -8.40 -11.75 -40.61
C PHE A 6 -7.74 -10.39 -40.41
N ALA A 7 -7.94 -9.51 -41.38
CA ALA A 7 -7.53 -8.11 -41.39
C ALA A 7 -8.59 -7.23 -40.68
N PRO A 8 -8.28 -5.95 -40.38
CA PRO A 8 -8.89 -5.18 -39.29
C PRO A 8 -10.16 -4.43 -39.71
N ILE A 9 -11.06 -4.22 -38.75
CA ILE A 9 -12.20 -3.32 -38.89
C ILE A 9 -11.73 -1.90 -38.54
N ALA A 10 -11.67 -1.06 -39.56
CA ALA A 10 -11.66 0.39 -39.43
C ALA A 10 -13.10 0.91 -39.48
N LEU A 11 -13.51 1.76 -38.53
CA LEU A 11 -14.64 2.69 -38.55
C LEU A 11 -14.68 3.34 -37.14
N LEU A 12 -14.93 4.62 -36.88
CA LEU A 12 -15.30 5.78 -37.68
C LEU A 12 -15.08 6.99 -36.75
N ALA A 13 -14.53 8.08 -37.29
CA ALA A 13 -14.36 9.34 -36.57
C ALA A 13 -15.72 9.99 -36.28
N ALA A 14 -15.92 10.45 -35.04
CA ALA A 14 -17.05 11.31 -34.68
C ALA A 14 -16.53 12.62 -34.08
N SER A 15 -17.12 13.69 -34.58
CA SER A 15 -16.69 15.08 -34.48
C SER A 15 -16.58 15.65 -33.07
N VAL A 16 -15.54 16.46 -32.92
CA VAL A 16 -15.32 17.46 -31.89
C VAL A 16 -16.39 18.55 -32.00
N ALA A 17 -17.15 18.76 -30.94
CA ALA A 17 -17.84 20.02 -30.68
C ALA A 17 -17.21 20.65 -29.44
N ALA A 18 -16.56 21.79 -29.65
CA ALA A 18 -15.90 22.60 -28.62
C ALA A 18 -16.96 23.23 -27.69
N ILE A 19 -16.92 22.88 -26.42
CA ILE A 19 -17.61 23.61 -25.35
C ILE A 19 -16.58 24.63 -24.80
N PRO A 20 -16.87 25.95 -24.83
CA PRO A 20 -16.00 26.93 -24.18
C PRO A 20 -16.07 26.75 -22.67
N MET A 21 -15.02 26.15 -22.09
CA MET A 21 -14.83 26.12 -20.64
C MET A 21 -14.40 27.51 -20.18
N SER A 22 -15.29 28.15 -19.44
CA SER A 22 -15.06 29.38 -18.67
C SER A 22 -13.86 29.22 -17.75
N THR A 23 -12.80 29.98 -18.02
CA THR A 23 -11.62 30.12 -17.17
C THR A 23 -11.92 31.09 -16.03
N GLN A 24 -12.71 30.67 -15.05
CA GLN A 24 -12.68 31.31 -13.73
C GLN A 24 -11.48 30.76 -12.96
N SER A 25 -10.39 31.52 -13.03
CA SER A 25 -9.21 31.38 -12.17
C SER A 25 -9.61 31.64 -10.72
N SER A 26 -10.04 30.59 -10.02
CA SER A 26 -10.12 30.60 -8.57
C SER A 26 -8.72 30.35 -8.04
N SER A 27 -8.06 31.43 -7.60
CA SER A 27 -6.84 31.39 -6.79
C SER A 27 -7.18 30.81 -5.40
N LEU A 28 -7.40 29.50 -5.34
CA LEU A 28 -7.40 28.77 -4.07
C LEU A 28 -5.95 28.66 -3.61
N ALA A 29 -5.64 29.51 -2.64
CA ALA A 29 -4.45 29.46 -1.83
C ALA A 29 -4.13 28.03 -1.41
N ALA A 30 -2.86 27.67 -1.53
CA ALA A 30 -2.22 26.49 -0.98
C ALA A 30 -2.57 26.34 0.50
N SER A 31 -3.66 25.62 0.78
CA SER A 31 -3.98 25.11 2.11
C SER A 31 -3.26 23.77 2.23
N GLY A 32 -2.43 23.68 3.26
CA GLY A 32 -1.42 22.66 3.42
C GLY A 32 -1.92 21.25 3.19
N GLU A 33 -1.11 20.48 2.48
CA GLU A 33 -1.12 19.03 2.56
C GLU A 33 -1.08 18.65 4.04
N GLU A 34 -2.23 18.27 4.59
CA GLU A 34 -2.34 17.64 5.89
C GLU A 34 -1.57 16.32 5.78
N ALA A 35 -0.28 16.38 6.13
CA ALA A 35 0.58 15.21 6.23
C ALA A 35 -0.20 14.17 7.03
N VAL A 36 -0.47 13.02 6.39
CA VAL A 36 -1.17 11.91 7.03
C VAL A 36 -0.52 11.72 8.39
N PRO A 37 -1.23 11.98 9.51
CA PRO A 37 -0.58 12.04 10.80
C PRO A 37 0.11 10.72 11.04
N GLN A 38 1.40 10.77 11.33
CA GLN A 38 2.28 9.60 11.55
C GLN A 38 1.63 8.55 12.49
N ASN A 39 0.75 9.02 13.39
CA ASN A 39 -0.14 8.26 14.26
C ASN A 39 -1.05 7.23 13.57
N PHE A 40 -1.45 7.39 12.31
CA PHE A 40 -2.36 6.47 11.62
C PHE A 40 -1.70 5.11 11.36
N TYR A 41 -0.49 5.12 10.82
CA TYR A 41 0.29 3.89 10.56
C TYR A 41 0.67 3.17 11.87
N GLU A 42 0.94 3.92 12.95
CA GLU A 42 1.20 3.34 14.27
C GLU A 42 -0.03 2.69 14.91
N GLN A 43 -1.21 3.30 14.78
CA GLN A 43 -2.44 2.68 15.28
C GLN A 43 -2.84 1.45 14.46
N PHE A 44 -2.60 1.49 13.14
CA PHE A 44 -2.84 0.36 12.27
C PHE A 44 -1.94 -0.83 12.61
N THR A 45 -0.63 -0.59 12.79
CA THR A 45 0.35 -1.63 13.19
C THR A 45 0.07 -2.17 14.60
N LYS A 46 -0.29 -1.33 15.57
CA LYS A 46 -0.69 -1.78 16.93
C LYS A 46 -1.93 -2.67 16.93
N ARG A 47 -2.89 -2.42 16.05
CA ARG A 47 -4.08 -3.28 15.89
C ARG A 47 -3.76 -4.57 15.15
N GLN A 48 -2.86 -4.52 14.16
CA GLN A 48 -2.41 -5.70 13.43
C GLN A 48 -1.55 -6.65 14.28
N ALA A 49 -0.74 -6.13 15.20
CA ALA A 49 0.13 -6.93 16.06
C ALA A 49 -0.60 -7.93 16.97
N LYS A 50 -1.93 -7.79 17.13
CA LYS A 50 -2.75 -8.69 17.95
C LYS A 50 -3.47 -9.77 17.15
N MET A 51 -3.37 -9.73 15.82
CA MET A 51 -4.17 -10.57 14.93
C MET A 51 -3.25 -11.51 14.15
N SER A 52 -3.61 -12.81 14.07
CA SER A 52 -2.85 -13.73 13.23
C SER A 52 -2.99 -13.32 11.74
N PRO A 53 -2.00 -13.63 10.88
CA PRO A 53 -2.12 -13.37 9.44
C PRO A 53 -3.40 -13.97 8.82
N LYS A 54 -3.86 -15.12 9.32
CA LYS A 54 -5.12 -15.76 8.92
C LYS A 54 -6.34 -14.94 9.33
N ASP A 55 -6.42 -14.54 10.60
CA ASP A 55 -7.52 -13.72 11.09
C ASP A 55 -7.60 -12.39 10.36
N PHE A 56 -6.45 -11.82 9.99
CA PHE A 56 -6.39 -10.62 9.16
C PHE A 56 -6.97 -10.86 7.77
N ALA A 57 -6.63 -11.98 7.13
CA ALA A 57 -7.18 -12.35 5.83
C ALA A 57 -8.70 -12.57 5.88
N ILE A 58 -9.21 -13.27 6.89
CA ILE A 58 -10.64 -13.50 7.11
C ILE A 58 -11.37 -12.18 7.34
N ARG A 59 -10.91 -11.35 8.29
CA ARG A 59 -11.51 -10.06 8.59
C ARG A 59 -11.50 -9.12 7.39
N ARG A 60 -10.45 -9.17 6.57
CA ARG A 60 -10.39 -8.43 5.31
C ARG A 60 -11.45 -8.93 4.34
N ALA A 61 -11.59 -10.24 4.15
CA ALA A 61 -12.61 -10.83 3.28
C ALA A 61 -14.03 -10.43 3.73
N GLU A 62 -14.32 -10.50 5.03
CA GLU A 62 -15.61 -10.05 5.61
C GLU A 62 -15.89 -8.58 5.31
N ARG A 63 -14.89 -7.70 5.48
CA ARG A 63 -15.03 -6.26 5.19
C ARG A 63 -15.38 -5.98 3.72
N PHE A 64 -14.91 -6.84 2.82
CA PHE A 64 -15.19 -6.74 1.38
C PHE A 64 -16.39 -7.61 0.97
N ASN A 65 -17.26 -7.99 1.91
CA ASN A 65 -18.49 -8.77 1.67
C ASN A 65 -18.22 -10.06 0.87
N ALA A 66 -17.12 -10.76 1.16
CA ALA A 66 -16.86 -12.06 0.56
C ALA A 66 -17.96 -13.07 0.92
N THR A 67 -18.20 -14.05 0.05
CA THR A 67 -19.19 -15.10 0.29
C THR A 67 -18.85 -15.95 1.52
N THR A 68 -19.86 -16.55 2.15
CA THR A 68 -19.64 -17.46 3.30
C THR A 68 -18.72 -18.61 2.94
N GLU A 69 -18.91 -19.22 1.75
CA GLU A 69 -18.03 -20.27 1.22
C GLU A 69 -16.57 -19.83 1.14
N ARG A 70 -16.35 -18.57 0.75
CA ARG A 70 -15.02 -17.99 0.67
C ARG A 70 -14.39 -17.82 2.04
N ILE A 71 -15.16 -17.36 3.02
CA ILE A 71 -14.71 -17.20 4.40
C ILE A 71 -14.39 -18.57 5.02
N ASP A 72 -15.25 -19.56 4.82
CA ASP A 72 -15.06 -20.92 5.34
C ASP A 72 -13.85 -21.61 4.69
N PHE A 73 -13.62 -21.38 3.40
CA PHE A 73 -12.38 -21.78 2.73
C PHE A 73 -11.14 -21.14 3.38
N LEU A 74 -11.14 -19.84 3.69
CA LEU A 74 -10.01 -19.21 4.37
C LEU A 74 -9.79 -19.76 5.79
N LYS A 75 -10.88 -20.13 6.49
CA LYS A 75 -10.82 -20.77 7.82
C LYS A 75 -10.24 -22.18 7.76
N SER A 76 -10.45 -22.92 6.68
CA SER A 76 -9.96 -24.31 6.54
C SER A 76 -8.46 -24.40 6.25
N ILE A 77 -7.84 -23.33 5.74
CA ILE A 77 -6.39 -23.28 5.49
C ILE A 77 -5.61 -23.23 6.82
N PRO A 78 -4.55 -24.02 7.00
CA PRO A 78 -3.71 -23.97 8.19
C PRO A 78 -3.07 -22.59 8.44
N ASP A 79 -2.98 -22.20 9.70
CA ASP A 79 -2.37 -20.92 10.12
C ASP A 79 -0.91 -20.79 9.67
N GLU A 80 -0.18 -21.93 9.61
CA GLU A 80 1.20 -21.99 9.15
C GLU A 80 1.33 -21.52 7.69
N THR A 81 0.36 -21.80 6.83
CA THR A 81 0.36 -21.34 5.43
C THR A 81 0.31 -19.82 5.38
N PHE A 82 -0.60 -19.18 6.12
CA PHE A 82 -0.67 -17.72 6.17
C PHE A 82 0.57 -17.09 6.81
N LYS A 83 1.18 -17.76 7.78
CA LYS A 83 2.44 -17.31 8.38
C LYS A 83 3.56 -17.30 7.34
N LYS A 84 3.74 -18.39 6.58
CA LYS A 84 4.73 -18.45 5.48
C LYS A 84 4.51 -17.39 4.41
N MET A 85 3.25 -17.12 4.06
CA MET A 85 2.90 -16.02 3.13
C MET A 85 3.34 -14.67 3.68
N ALA A 86 2.97 -14.36 4.93
CA ALA A 86 3.32 -13.11 5.58
C ALA A 86 4.84 -12.95 5.71
N ASP A 87 5.55 -14.03 6.04
CA ASP A 87 7.02 -14.04 6.14
C ASP A 87 7.67 -13.74 4.77
N ASN A 88 7.19 -14.35 3.68
CA ASN A 88 7.66 -14.09 2.32
C ASN A 88 7.36 -12.65 1.86
N ASP A 89 6.14 -12.15 2.11
CA ASP A 89 5.75 -10.77 1.83
C ASP A 89 6.64 -9.77 2.57
N MET A 90 6.90 -10.04 3.86
CA MET A 90 7.74 -9.20 4.71
C MET A 90 9.18 -9.19 4.23
N LYS A 91 9.74 -10.37 3.92
CA LYS A 91 11.10 -10.52 3.39
C LYS A 91 11.26 -9.75 2.08
N LEU A 92 10.31 -9.91 1.14
CA LEU A 92 10.30 -9.19 -0.14
C LEU A 92 10.24 -7.67 0.08
N HIS A 93 9.36 -7.20 0.97
CA HIS A 93 9.21 -5.79 1.29
C HIS A 93 10.47 -5.19 1.91
N GLN A 94 11.07 -5.88 2.89
CA GLN A 94 12.28 -5.42 3.58
C GLN A 94 13.48 -5.38 2.64
N ALA A 95 13.69 -6.42 1.84
CA ALA A 95 14.77 -6.45 0.85
C ALA A 95 14.60 -5.32 -0.18
N THR A 96 13.39 -5.14 -0.70
CA THR A 96 13.09 -4.03 -1.63
C THR A 96 13.40 -2.68 -0.98
N ARG A 97 12.94 -2.46 0.26
CA ARG A 97 13.20 -1.22 0.99
C ARG A 97 14.70 -1.00 1.25
N ALA A 98 15.42 -2.03 1.63
CA ALA A 98 16.87 -1.98 1.84
C ALA A 98 17.59 -1.55 0.56
N LEU A 99 17.25 -2.16 -0.57
CA LEU A 99 17.83 -1.81 -1.87
C LEU A 99 17.51 -0.35 -2.24
N TRP A 100 16.28 0.12 -2.04
CA TRP A 100 15.93 1.52 -2.29
C TRP A 100 16.62 2.51 -1.34
N ASN A 101 17.06 2.04 -0.17
CA ASN A 101 17.88 2.79 0.79
C ASN A 101 19.40 2.63 0.56
N GLU A 102 19.81 2.11 -0.61
CA GLU A 102 21.22 1.90 -0.96
C GLU A 102 21.96 0.93 -0.01
N THR A 103 21.21 0.00 0.59
CA THR A 103 21.76 -1.06 1.44
C THR A 103 21.55 -2.41 0.78
N ILE A 104 22.62 -3.20 0.66
CA ILE A 104 22.54 -4.57 0.14
C ILE A 104 22.00 -5.46 1.27
N PRO A 105 20.78 -6.04 1.14
CA PRO A 105 20.22 -6.86 2.19
C PRO A 105 20.94 -8.21 2.26
N ASP A 106 21.21 -8.69 3.48
CA ASP A 106 21.54 -10.10 3.70
C ASP A 106 20.22 -10.88 3.78
N MET A 107 19.87 -11.52 2.67
CA MET A 107 18.63 -12.26 2.50
C MET A 107 18.46 -13.41 3.50
N ALA A 108 19.53 -13.97 4.06
CA ALA A 108 19.41 -15.02 5.07
C ALA A 108 19.01 -14.46 6.45
N SER A 109 19.33 -13.20 6.72
CA SER A 109 19.13 -12.53 8.01
C SER A 109 17.88 -11.67 8.11
N LEU A 110 17.16 -11.48 7.00
CA LEU A 110 16.00 -10.58 6.98
C LEU A 110 14.91 -11.06 7.97
N PRO A 111 14.47 -10.18 8.89
CA PRO A 111 13.47 -10.55 9.88
C PRO A 111 12.13 -10.87 9.20
N THR A 112 11.67 -12.10 9.36
CA THR A 112 10.37 -12.54 8.82
C THR A 112 9.20 -12.06 9.66
N ALA A 113 9.40 -11.91 10.97
CA ALA A 113 8.40 -11.36 11.86
C ALA A 113 8.33 -9.83 11.72
N LEU A 114 7.10 -9.29 11.64
CA LEU A 114 6.86 -7.88 11.93
C LEU A 114 7.47 -7.57 13.29
N PRO A 115 8.47 -6.66 13.40
CA PRO A 115 8.90 -6.24 14.72
C PRO A 115 7.67 -5.69 15.44
N PRO A 116 7.41 -6.08 16.69
CA PRO A 116 6.33 -5.49 17.44
C PRO A 116 6.50 -3.97 17.37
N PRO A 117 5.42 -3.21 17.10
CA PRO A 117 5.53 -1.76 17.03
C PRO A 117 6.23 -1.29 18.31
N PRO A 118 7.24 -0.40 18.23
CA PRO A 118 8.12 -0.07 19.35
C PRO A 118 7.29 0.21 20.60
N THR A 119 7.37 -0.71 21.56
CA THR A 119 6.66 -0.65 22.85
C THR A 119 7.36 0.37 23.73
N GLY A 120 7.18 1.66 23.41
CA GLY A 120 7.91 2.70 24.12
C GLY A 120 7.84 4.11 23.56
N LEU A 121 7.12 4.36 22.46
CA LEU A 121 6.86 5.74 22.08
C LEU A 121 6.07 6.42 23.22
N PRO A 122 6.56 7.57 23.71
CA PRO A 122 6.00 8.23 24.87
C PRO A 122 4.51 8.35 24.63
N LYS A 123 3.70 7.87 25.57
CA LYS A 123 2.28 8.19 25.60
C LYS A 123 2.25 9.70 25.38
N PHE A 124 1.75 10.15 24.23
CA PHE A 124 1.49 11.55 24.00
C PHE A 124 0.38 11.85 25.01
N ASN A 125 0.79 12.16 26.25
CA ASN A 125 -0.06 12.71 27.27
C ASN A 125 -0.55 13.96 26.60
N GLY A 126 -1.80 13.91 26.12
CA GLY A 126 -2.46 15.05 25.58
C GLY A 126 -2.52 16.10 26.67
N THR A 127 -1.48 16.92 26.78
CA THR A 127 -1.65 18.33 27.03
C THR A 127 -2.37 18.86 25.80
N ARG A 128 -3.66 18.50 25.70
CA ARG A 128 -4.68 19.40 25.19
C ARG A 128 -4.33 20.72 25.85
N ARG A 129 -3.85 21.65 25.05
CA ARG A 129 -3.66 23.04 25.41
C ARG A 129 -5.05 23.58 25.71
N GLY A 130 -5.55 23.25 26.90
CA GLY A 130 -6.77 23.76 27.46
C GLY A 130 -6.53 25.23 27.72
N GLY A 131 -7.31 26.07 27.06
CA GLY A 131 -7.42 27.47 27.43
C GLY A 131 -7.86 27.60 28.90
N PRO A 132 -7.56 28.73 29.55
CA PRO A 132 -7.84 28.94 30.95
C PRO A 132 -9.33 29.22 31.15
N ARG A 133 -10.15 28.19 31.41
CA ARG A 133 -11.49 28.35 31.97
C ARG A 133 -11.84 27.17 32.87
N GLY A 134 -12.21 27.48 34.13
CA GLY A 134 -13.11 26.62 34.90
C GLY A 134 -12.53 26.01 36.18
N ARG A 135 -12.45 26.84 37.21
CA ARG A 135 -12.32 26.50 38.63
C ARG A 135 -13.58 25.77 39.14
N PHE A 136 -13.62 24.44 39.17
CA PHE A 136 -14.50 23.58 40.01
C PHE A 136 -13.90 22.16 39.94
N GLY A 137 -13.79 21.28 40.93
CA GLY A 137 -14.13 21.20 42.34
C GLY A 137 -13.67 19.80 42.81
N ARG A 138 -13.07 19.74 44.00
CA ARG A 138 -12.98 18.59 44.95
C ARG A 138 -13.19 17.16 44.40
N PHE A 139 -12.10 16.40 44.26
CA PHE A 139 -12.14 14.94 44.12
C PHE A 139 -12.63 14.29 45.43
N GLY A 140 -13.70 13.50 45.35
CA GLY A 140 -14.11 12.52 46.36
C GLY A 140 -13.66 11.09 45.99
N PRO A 141 -13.64 10.15 46.95
CA PRO A 141 -13.21 8.77 46.73
C PRO A 141 -14.15 8.01 45.78
N GLY A 142 -13.55 7.25 44.86
CA GLY A 142 -14.23 6.54 43.78
C GLY A 142 -15.21 5.47 44.27
N GLY A 143 -16.44 5.51 43.74
CA GLY A 143 -17.44 4.46 43.92
C GLY A 143 -17.20 3.24 43.00
N PRO A 144 -17.83 2.10 43.32
CA PRO A 144 -17.69 0.84 42.58
C PRO A 144 -18.22 0.94 41.14
N GLY A 145 -17.52 0.27 40.22
CA GLY A 145 -17.82 0.27 38.78
C GLY A 145 -19.21 -0.27 38.48
N GLY A 146 -19.99 0.52 37.74
CA GLY A 146 -21.33 0.12 37.28
C GLY A 146 -21.29 -0.94 36.18
N PRO A 147 -22.39 -1.69 35.99
CA PRO A 147 -22.52 -2.73 34.97
C PRO A 147 -22.40 -2.16 33.55
N GLY A 148 -21.76 -2.95 32.67
CA GLY A 148 -21.50 -2.59 31.28
C GLY A 148 -22.78 -2.21 30.54
N GLY A 149 -22.81 -0.98 30.01
CA GLY A 149 -23.93 -0.48 29.24
C GLY A 149 -24.13 -1.21 27.90
N PRO A 150 -25.36 -1.23 27.38
CA PRO A 150 -25.68 -1.82 26.08
C PRO A 150 -24.86 -1.19 24.95
N GLY A 151 -24.44 -2.02 23.99
CA GLY A 151 -23.63 -1.62 22.84
C GLY A 151 -24.20 -0.38 22.14
N GLY A 152 -23.37 0.65 21.99
CA GLY A 152 -23.78 1.89 21.34
C GLY A 152 -24.23 1.67 19.89
N PRO A 153 -25.13 2.51 19.38
CA PRO A 153 -25.59 2.46 18.00
C PRO A 153 -24.41 2.54 17.03
N GLY A 154 -24.49 1.78 15.93
CA GLY A 154 -23.48 1.76 14.87
C GLY A 154 -23.10 3.18 14.46
N GLY A 155 -21.80 3.45 14.42
CA GLY A 155 -21.30 4.76 14.02
C GLY A 155 -21.79 5.13 12.60
N PRO A 156 -21.97 6.42 12.31
CA PRO A 156 -22.39 6.89 10.99
C PRO A 156 -21.45 6.35 9.91
N ASP A 157 -22.03 5.94 8.79
CA ASP A 157 -21.28 5.54 7.60
C ASP A 157 -20.26 6.65 7.28
N GLY A 158 -18.98 6.27 7.22
CA GLY A 158 -17.91 7.21 6.89
C GLY A 158 -18.18 7.90 5.56
N PRO A 159 -17.66 9.11 5.35
CA PRO A 159 -17.85 9.85 4.11
C PRO A 159 -17.49 8.95 2.92
N VAL A 160 -18.46 8.76 2.02
CA VAL A 160 -18.24 8.11 0.73
C VAL A 160 -17.23 8.99 0.00
N GLY A 161 -15.99 8.53 -0.09
CA GLY A 161 -14.94 9.26 -0.81
C GLY A 161 -15.40 9.55 -2.25
N PRO A 162 -14.95 10.66 -2.85
CA PRO A 162 -15.32 11.02 -4.22
C PRO A 162 -15.10 9.80 -5.13
N ASN A 163 -16.14 9.44 -5.90
CA ASN A 163 -16.22 8.27 -6.79
C ASN A 163 -14.84 7.67 -7.07
N GLY A 164 -14.52 6.61 -6.32
CA GLY A 164 -13.16 6.08 -6.15
C GLY A 164 -12.61 5.40 -7.40
N GLU A 165 -12.35 6.18 -8.44
CA GLU A 165 -11.52 5.77 -9.56
C GLU A 165 -10.19 5.29 -8.99
N ARG A 166 -9.83 4.06 -9.33
CA ARG A 166 -8.55 3.49 -8.91
C ARG A 166 -7.47 4.41 -9.48
N PRO A 167 -6.50 4.89 -8.67
CA PRO A 167 -5.41 5.70 -9.18
C PRO A 167 -4.77 5.01 -10.39
N SER A 168 -4.50 5.78 -11.44
CA SER A 168 -3.79 5.26 -12.62
C SER A 168 -2.40 4.77 -12.22
N ILE A 169 -1.77 3.95 -13.06
CA ILE A 169 -0.41 3.46 -12.78
C ILE A 169 0.56 4.66 -12.70
N ARG A 170 0.33 5.67 -13.55
CA ARG A 170 1.05 6.94 -13.54
C ARG A 170 0.89 7.67 -12.21
N ASP A 171 -0.33 7.83 -11.68
CA ASP A 171 -0.56 8.53 -10.41
C ASP A 171 0.15 7.83 -9.24
N PHE A 172 0.13 6.50 -9.25
CA PHE A 172 0.89 5.71 -8.28
C PHE A 172 2.39 5.96 -8.39
N PHE A 173 2.92 6.03 -9.62
CA PHE A 173 4.34 6.28 -9.86
C PHE A 173 4.75 7.71 -9.44
N VAL A 174 3.92 8.72 -9.72
CA VAL A 174 4.15 10.11 -9.30
C VAL A 174 4.25 10.19 -7.77
N ARG A 175 3.29 9.59 -7.04
CA ARG A 175 3.33 9.56 -5.56
C ARG A 175 4.56 8.83 -5.03
N MET A 176 4.99 7.77 -5.72
CA MET A 176 6.21 7.04 -5.35
C MET A 176 7.46 7.89 -5.57
N ALA A 177 7.53 8.63 -6.67
CA ALA A 177 8.63 9.54 -6.99
C ALA A 177 8.72 10.68 -5.96
N GLU A 178 7.59 11.30 -5.60
CA GLU A 178 7.48 12.30 -4.53
C GLU A 178 8.01 11.77 -3.20
N HIS A 179 7.52 10.60 -2.76
CA HIS A 179 7.98 9.97 -1.52
C HIS A 179 9.48 9.62 -1.54
N ARG A 180 10.05 9.39 -2.72
CA ARG A 180 11.47 9.06 -2.90
C ARG A 180 12.36 10.29 -3.11
N GLY A 181 11.80 11.50 -3.07
CA GLY A 181 12.56 12.74 -3.20
C GLY A 181 12.98 13.05 -4.64
N ALA A 182 12.22 12.62 -5.64
CA ALA A 182 12.42 13.07 -7.02
C ALA A 182 12.24 14.59 -7.13
N SER A 183 12.94 15.24 -8.07
CA SER A 183 12.83 16.68 -8.26
C SER A 183 11.45 17.08 -8.77
N ALA A 184 11.03 18.32 -8.51
CA ALA A 184 9.76 18.86 -9.00
C ALA A 184 9.67 18.80 -10.54
N GLU A 185 10.77 19.04 -11.24
CA GLU A 185 10.85 18.92 -12.71
C GLU A 185 10.58 17.49 -13.18
N THR A 186 11.14 16.50 -12.49
CA THR A 186 10.87 15.10 -12.81
C THR A 186 9.43 14.71 -12.51
N ILE A 187 8.85 15.19 -11.41
CA ILE A 187 7.45 14.95 -11.07
C ILE A 187 6.52 15.51 -12.16
N GLU A 188 6.75 16.73 -12.64
CA GLU A 188 5.97 17.31 -13.74
C GLU A 188 6.14 16.55 -15.06
N LYS A 189 7.34 16.06 -15.36
CA LYS A 189 7.59 15.17 -16.49
C LYS A 189 6.81 13.86 -16.36
N LEU A 190 6.77 13.25 -15.18
CA LEU A 190 6.05 11.99 -14.94
C LEU A 190 4.54 12.15 -15.09
N LYS A 191 3.97 13.31 -14.70
CA LYS A 191 2.54 13.60 -14.90
C LYS A 191 2.14 13.67 -16.38
N THR A 192 3.07 14.07 -17.25
CA THR A 192 2.84 14.19 -18.71
C THR A 192 3.30 12.97 -19.50
N THR A 193 4.00 12.03 -18.87
CA THR A 193 4.46 10.78 -19.51
C THR A 193 3.27 9.86 -19.80
N ASP A 194 3.31 9.19 -20.94
CA ASP A 194 2.28 8.24 -21.37
C ASP A 194 2.18 7.03 -20.44
N GLU A 195 0.97 6.52 -20.21
CA GLU A 195 0.74 5.42 -19.26
C GLU A 195 1.43 4.11 -19.70
N SER A 196 1.57 3.88 -21.02
CA SER A 196 2.19 2.66 -21.58
C SER A 196 3.66 2.49 -21.16
N GLU A 197 4.36 3.58 -20.87
CA GLU A 197 5.74 3.53 -20.35
C GLU A 197 5.83 2.85 -18.98
N PHE A 198 4.77 2.98 -18.17
CA PHE A 198 4.68 2.40 -16.84
C PHE A 198 4.09 0.99 -16.84
N GLU A 199 3.26 0.64 -17.83
CA GLU A 199 2.66 -0.70 -17.93
C GLU A 199 3.74 -1.78 -18.10
N GLY A 200 4.74 -1.52 -18.96
CA GLY A 200 5.85 -2.45 -19.19
C GLY A 200 6.72 -2.71 -17.95
N LEU A 201 6.67 -1.88 -16.91
CA LEU A 201 7.45 -2.08 -15.68
C LEU A 201 7.04 -3.33 -14.90
N LYS A 202 5.82 -3.84 -15.11
CA LYS A 202 5.31 -5.00 -14.36
C LYS A 202 5.95 -6.31 -14.80
N ASP A 203 6.36 -6.39 -16.07
CA ASP A 203 6.85 -7.60 -16.72
C ASP A 203 8.38 -7.71 -16.71
N LEU A 204 9.06 -6.63 -16.32
CA LEU A 204 10.51 -6.64 -16.12
C LEU A 204 10.89 -7.49 -14.89
N ASN A 205 12.08 -8.10 -14.96
CA ASN A 205 12.74 -8.67 -13.79
C ASN A 205 13.02 -7.58 -12.74
N THR A 206 13.29 -7.97 -11.49
CA THR A 206 13.39 -7.00 -10.38
C THR A 206 14.51 -5.98 -10.60
N LYS A 207 15.64 -6.37 -11.18
CA LYS A 207 16.77 -5.48 -11.45
C LYS A 207 16.42 -4.42 -12.49
N ASP A 208 15.96 -4.85 -13.66
CA ASP A 208 15.63 -3.97 -14.78
C ASP A 208 14.47 -3.04 -14.40
N LYS A 209 13.51 -3.56 -13.63
CA LYS A 209 12.48 -2.74 -13.02
C LYS A 209 13.08 -1.63 -12.17
N PHE A 210 13.92 -1.93 -11.19
CA PHE A 210 14.51 -0.91 -10.31
C PHE A 210 15.34 0.12 -11.08
N VAL A 211 16.14 -0.33 -12.05
CA VAL A 211 16.92 0.57 -12.92
C VAL A 211 16.00 1.47 -13.74
N LYS A 212 14.95 0.94 -14.39
CA LYS A 212 14.01 1.75 -15.18
C LYS A 212 13.22 2.70 -14.29
N GLU A 213 12.75 2.28 -13.12
CA GLU A 213 12.08 3.14 -12.14
C GLU A 213 12.97 4.30 -11.69
N ALA A 214 14.22 4.02 -11.28
CA ALA A 214 15.15 5.06 -10.85
C ALA A 214 15.52 6.03 -12.00
N THR A 215 15.65 5.52 -13.22
CA THR A 215 15.90 6.33 -14.42
C THR A 215 14.72 7.29 -14.70
N LEU A 216 13.49 6.79 -14.64
CA LEU A 216 12.29 7.60 -14.81
C LEU A 216 12.16 8.69 -13.72
N MET A 217 12.62 8.38 -12.51
CA MET A 217 12.65 9.31 -11.37
C MET A 217 13.87 10.25 -11.36
N GLY A 218 14.78 10.17 -12.34
CA GLY A 218 15.98 11.01 -12.40
C GLY A 218 16.99 10.72 -11.28
N LEU A 219 16.92 9.55 -10.64
CA LEU A 219 17.77 9.16 -9.51
C LEU A 219 19.02 8.41 -10.02
N THR A 220 19.95 9.14 -10.65
CA THR A 220 21.15 8.57 -11.28
C THR A 220 22.04 7.80 -10.31
N GLU A 221 22.19 8.29 -9.07
CA GLU A 221 22.96 7.61 -8.02
C GLU A 221 22.38 6.23 -7.70
N LYS A 222 21.05 6.09 -7.68
CA LYS A 222 20.38 4.80 -7.46
C LYS A 222 20.53 3.86 -8.64
N VAL A 223 20.53 4.38 -9.87
CA VAL A 223 20.82 3.57 -11.07
C VAL A 223 22.22 2.97 -10.96
N THR A 224 23.22 3.76 -10.57
CA THR A 224 24.58 3.26 -10.34
C THR A 224 24.62 2.23 -9.22
N PHE A 225 23.96 2.50 -8.08
CA PHE A 225 23.88 1.56 -6.96
C PHE A 225 23.25 0.22 -7.37
N PHE A 226 22.13 0.21 -8.09
CA PHE A 226 21.52 -1.04 -8.55
C PHE A 226 22.42 -1.83 -9.52
N GLY A 227 23.38 -1.18 -10.17
CA GLY A 227 24.42 -1.84 -10.95
C GLY A 227 25.46 -2.60 -10.11
N THR A 228 25.66 -2.22 -8.83
CA THR A 228 26.66 -2.84 -7.94
C THR A 228 26.11 -3.99 -7.11
N VAL A 229 24.78 -4.10 -6.98
CA VAL A 229 24.12 -5.16 -6.22
C VAL A 229 24.37 -6.53 -6.89
N PRO A 230 24.79 -7.57 -6.14
CA PRO A 230 25.01 -8.91 -6.70
C PRO A 230 23.76 -9.48 -7.37
N GLN A 231 23.91 -10.09 -8.55
CA GLN A 231 22.79 -10.65 -9.31
C GLN A 231 21.99 -11.70 -8.53
N ALA A 232 22.66 -12.49 -7.69
CA ALA A 232 22.01 -13.50 -6.84
C ALA A 232 20.92 -12.92 -5.92
N ILE A 233 21.05 -11.65 -5.47
CA ILE A 233 20.03 -10.99 -4.65
C ILE A 233 18.76 -10.72 -5.47
N TYR A 234 18.92 -10.30 -6.73
CA TYR A 234 17.78 -10.09 -7.62
C TYR A 234 17.08 -11.40 -7.98
N ASP A 235 17.84 -12.45 -8.25
CA ASP A 235 17.30 -13.77 -8.58
C ASP A 235 16.50 -14.36 -7.40
N GLU A 236 16.97 -14.17 -6.16
CA GLU A 236 16.23 -14.55 -4.96
C GLU A 236 14.95 -13.73 -4.80
N LEU A 237 14.99 -12.41 -5.06
CA LEU A 237 13.80 -11.55 -5.02
C LEU A 237 12.75 -11.93 -6.07
N ASP A 238 13.17 -12.23 -7.29
CA ASP A 238 12.27 -12.68 -8.36
C ASP A 238 11.64 -14.04 -8.02
N THR A 239 12.41 -14.94 -7.41
CA THR A 239 11.91 -16.22 -6.90
C THR A 239 10.86 -16.01 -5.79
N LEU A 240 11.15 -15.18 -4.79
CA LEU A 240 10.21 -14.84 -3.71
C LEU A 240 8.94 -14.20 -4.25
N LYS A 241 9.07 -13.21 -5.14
CA LYS A 241 7.96 -12.51 -5.78
C LYS A 241 7.06 -13.48 -6.55
N THR A 242 7.65 -14.42 -7.29
CA THR A 242 6.92 -15.43 -8.05
C THR A 242 6.15 -16.37 -7.12
N LYS A 243 6.79 -16.89 -6.05
CA LYS A 243 6.14 -17.74 -5.04
C LYS A 243 4.99 -17.04 -4.35
N THR A 244 5.20 -15.81 -3.88
CA THR A 244 4.16 -15.00 -3.25
C THR A 244 2.98 -14.74 -4.20
N ARG A 245 3.26 -14.36 -5.45
CA ARG A 245 2.22 -14.12 -6.45
C ARG A 245 1.40 -15.37 -6.71
N ALA A 246 2.05 -16.52 -6.89
CA ALA A 246 1.40 -17.81 -7.09
C ALA A 246 0.50 -18.15 -5.89
N ALA A 247 1.00 -18.01 -4.66
CA ALA A 247 0.21 -18.26 -3.45
C ALA A 247 -1.03 -17.34 -3.33
N HIS A 248 -0.90 -16.06 -3.70
CA HIS A 248 -2.03 -15.13 -3.69
C HIS A 248 -3.06 -15.46 -4.78
N GLU A 249 -2.59 -15.98 -5.91
CA GLU A 249 -3.44 -16.45 -6.99
C GLU A 249 -4.17 -17.74 -6.63
N ASP A 250 -3.48 -18.71 -6.02
CA ASP A 250 -4.09 -19.92 -5.48
C ASP A 250 -5.17 -19.58 -4.45
N LEU A 251 -4.85 -18.69 -3.50
CA LEU A 251 -5.85 -18.19 -2.58
C LEU A 251 -7.04 -17.64 -3.37
N ARG A 252 -6.85 -16.68 -4.29
CA ARG A 252 -7.97 -16.09 -5.06
C ARG A 252 -8.82 -17.13 -5.79
N ASN A 253 -8.20 -18.20 -6.28
CA ASN A 253 -8.84 -19.29 -7.00
C ASN A 253 -9.45 -20.38 -6.11
N GLY A 254 -9.42 -20.21 -4.78
CA GLY A 254 -9.98 -21.20 -3.84
C GLY A 254 -9.11 -22.44 -3.69
N LYS A 255 -7.79 -22.32 -3.94
CA LYS A 255 -6.80 -23.39 -3.78
C LYS A 255 -5.91 -23.11 -2.59
N VAL A 256 -5.51 -24.18 -1.87
CA VAL A 256 -4.55 -24.07 -0.77
C VAL A 256 -3.17 -23.79 -1.34
N PRO A 257 -2.51 -22.67 -0.98
CA PRO A 257 -1.20 -22.32 -1.50
C PRO A 257 -0.12 -23.34 -1.13
N THR A 258 0.80 -23.60 -2.06
CA THR A 258 2.03 -24.35 -1.82
C THR A 258 3.21 -23.38 -1.70
N LEU A 259 3.86 -23.33 -0.53
CA LEU A 259 4.90 -22.35 -0.17
C LEU A 259 6.13 -23.02 0.43
#